data_AF-A0A9X2EG25-F1
#
_entry.id   AF-A0A9X2EG25-F1
#
_cell.length_a   1.000
_cell.length_b   1.000
_cell.length_c   1.000
_cell.angle_alpha   90.00
_cell.angle_beta   90.00
_cell.angle_gamma   90.00
#
_symmetry.space_group_name_H-M   'P 1'
#
loop_
_entity.id
_entity.type
_entity.pdbx_description
1 polymer ?
#
loop_
_entity_poly.entity_id
_entity_poly.type
_entity_poly.pdbx_seq_one_letter_code
_entity_poly.pdbx_strand_id
1 'polypeptide(L)'
;MYVPQPDGRAQTPSSGPVVMRRPASTPPDWHELLAAFCGHIGDQPEDHPVTRWARALAELHLARREQPLHAAEIDCRRNELVARIDDWIGANTTRGPRSESLGAVVDGMAAAQVRATHLLRSVDDVTDERVHAAWFLLASMADGWTDLVEQAFGIRPTARRIVRGA
;
A
#
# COMPACT_ATOMS: atom_id res chain seq x y z
N MET A 1 42.96 29.39 47.78
CA MET A 1 41.94 28.33 47.95
C MET A 1 40.84 28.59 46.93
N TYR A 2 40.73 27.75 45.91
CA TYR A 2 39.73 27.84 44.84
C TYR A 2 38.64 26.81 45.14
N VAL A 3 37.39 27.25 45.22
CA VAL A 3 36.21 26.40 45.40
C VAL A 3 35.55 26.26 44.03
N PRO A 4 35.42 25.05 43.45
CA PRO A 4 34.72 24.88 42.19
C PRO A 4 33.21 24.84 42.43
N GLN A 5 32.46 25.57 41.59
CA GLN A 5 31.00 25.59 41.56
C GLN A 5 30.50 24.43 40.69
N PRO A 6 29.49 23.64 41.10
CA PRO A 6 28.98 22.55 40.27
C PRO A 6 28.04 23.08 39.19
N ASP A 7 28.40 22.83 37.93
CA ASP A 7 27.56 23.08 36.76
C ASP A 7 26.34 22.13 36.76
N GLY A 8 25.29 22.55 37.46
CA GLY A 8 23.96 21.94 37.39
C GLY A 8 23.26 22.32 36.08
N ARG A 9 23.63 21.68 34.97
CA ARG A 9 22.78 21.65 33.77
C ARG A 9 21.96 20.38 33.78
N ALA A 10 20.73 20.49 34.27
CA ALA A 10 19.68 19.51 34.03
C ALA A 10 19.49 19.39 32.51
N GLN A 11 19.93 18.26 31.95
CA GLN A 11 19.65 17.87 30.58
C GLN A 11 18.16 17.51 30.51
N THR A 12 17.33 18.41 29.99
CA THR A 12 15.97 18.07 29.60
C THR A 12 16.04 17.14 28.38
N PRO A 13 15.40 15.95 28.41
CA PRO A 13 15.34 15.13 27.21
C PRO A 13 14.50 15.86 26.15
N SER A 14 15.16 16.18 25.04
CA SER A 14 14.55 16.70 23.81
C SER A 14 13.39 15.78 23.40
N SER A 15 12.16 16.29 23.53
CA SER A 15 10.97 15.65 22.98
C SER A 15 11.01 15.83 21.46
N GLY A 16 11.71 14.91 20.78
CA GLY A 16 11.57 14.76 19.33
C GLY A 16 10.13 14.42 18.97
N PRO A 17 9.71 14.63 17.70
CA PRO A 17 8.36 14.30 17.29
C PRO A 17 8.13 12.81 17.56
N VAL A 18 7.13 12.51 18.37
CA VAL A 18 6.62 11.15 18.53
C VAL A 18 6.02 10.79 17.19
N VAL A 19 6.81 10.13 16.33
CA VAL A 19 6.29 9.40 15.18
C VAL A 19 5.40 8.33 15.79
N MET A 20 4.09 8.58 15.85
CA MET A 20 3.11 7.61 16.28
C MET A 20 3.20 6.43 15.32
N ARG A 21 3.98 5.40 15.70
CA ARG A 21 3.92 4.09 15.06
C ARG A 21 2.46 3.66 15.12
N ARG A 22 1.79 3.61 13.96
CA ARG A 22 0.49 2.93 13.86
C ARG A 22 0.69 1.54 14.46
N PRO A 23 -0.27 1.04 15.28
CA PRO A 23 -0.21 -0.35 15.68
C PRO A 23 -0.17 -1.19 14.40
N ALA A 24 0.66 -2.22 14.37
CA ALA A 24 0.86 -3.12 13.22
C ALA A 24 -0.40 -3.94 12.85
N SER A 25 -1.57 -3.50 13.30
CA SER A 25 -2.87 -4.14 13.16
C SER A 25 -3.82 -3.38 12.24
N THR A 26 -3.45 -2.20 11.75
CA THR A 26 -4.24 -1.47 10.74
C THR A 26 -3.62 -1.65 9.36
N PRO A 27 -4.37 -2.07 8.33
CA PRO A 27 -3.85 -2.21 6.98
C PRO A 27 -3.40 -0.86 6.40
N PRO A 28 -2.53 -0.86 5.37
CA PRO A 28 -2.18 0.34 4.65
C PRO A 28 -3.40 0.93 3.94
N ASP A 29 -3.48 2.26 3.86
CA ASP A 29 -4.45 2.92 3.00
C ASP A 29 -4.05 2.81 1.51
N TRP A 30 -4.94 3.24 0.61
CA TRP A 30 -4.69 3.10 -0.83
C TRP A 30 -3.51 3.96 -1.32
N HIS A 31 -3.18 5.09 -0.67
CA HIS A 31 -2.01 5.88 -1.03
C HIS A 31 -0.73 5.15 -0.65
N GLU A 32 -0.69 4.51 0.53
CA GLU A 32 0.42 3.67 0.96
C GLU A 32 0.63 2.48 -0.01
N LEU A 33 -0.45 1.83 -0.46
CA LEU A 33 -0.37 0.79 -1.49
C LEU A 33 0.17 1.33 -2.82
N LEU A 34 -0.33 2.47 -3.31
CA LEU A 34 0.17 3.09 -4.54
C LEU A 34 1.65 3.48 -4.42
N ALA A 35 2.06 4.05 -3.28
CA ALA A 35 3.46 4.38 -3.02
C ALA A 35 4.34 3.12 -3.06
N ALA A 36 3.86 2.00 -2.52
CA ALA A 36 4.56 0.72 -2.58
C ALA A 36 4.66 0.17 -4.01
N PHE A 37 3.58 0.20 -4.80
CA PHE A 37 3.61 -0.22 -6.21
C PHE A 37 4.58 0.61 -7.05
N CYS A 38 4.68 1.91 -6.76
CA CYS A 38 5.63 2.83 -7.39
C CYS A 38 7.08 2.67 -6.86
N GLY A 39 7.30 1.79 -5.88
CA GLY A 39 8.62 1.54 -5.28
C GLY A 39 9.12 2.64 -4.33
N HIS A 40 8.24 3.51 -3.85
CA HIS A 40 8.60 4.59 -2.91
C HIS A 40 8.71 4.12 -1.45
N ILE A 41 8.03 3.02 -1.10
CA ILE A 41 8.09 2.36 0.22
C ILE A 41 8.07 0.83 0.04
N GLY A 42 8.23 0.07 1.12
CA GLY A 42 8.07 -1.38 1.13
C GLY A 42 9.34 -2.15 0.76
N ASP A 43 10.51 -1.51 0.76
CA ASP A 43 11.81 -2.14 0.57
C ASP A 43 12.53 -2.48 1.89
N GLN A 44 12.13 -1.85 2.99
CA GLN A 44 12.80 -2.04 4.28
C GLN A 44 12.16 -3.18 5.10
N PRO A 45 12.95 -3.93 5.90
CA PRO A 45 12.41 -5.00 6.75
C PRO A 45 11.39 -4.53 7.80
N GLU A 46 11.53 -3.29 8.28
CA GLU A 46 10.65 -2.64 9.26
C GLU A 46 9.36 -2.06 8.66
N ASP A 47 9.27 -1.99 7.33
CA ASP A 47 8.06 -1.53 6.66
C ASP A 47 6.89 -2.48 6.92
N HIS A 48 5.69 -1.93 6.78
CA HIS A 48 4.47 -2.69 6.94
C HIS A 48 4.47 -3.93 6.03
N PRO A 49 4.19 -5.15 6.52
CA PRO A 49 4.30 -6.38 5.73
C PRO A 49 3.47 -6.33 4.43
N VAL A 50 2.25 -5.78 4.50
CA VAL A 50 1.40 -5.59 3.32
C VAL A 50 2.00 -4.63 2.30
N THR A 51 2.67 -3.53 2.68
CA THR A 51 3.30 -2.63 1.70
C THR A 51 4.51 -3.31 1.04
N ARG A 52 5.27 -4.11 1.79
CA ARG A 52 6.36 -4.93 1.23
C ARG A 52 5.86 -5.95 0.21
N TRP A 53 4.78 -6.67 0.52
CA TRP A 53 4.19 -7.62 -0.42
C TRP A 53 3.54 -6.92 -1.61
N ALA A 54 2.90 -5.76 -1.41
CA ALA A 54 2.34 -4.92 -2.47
C ALA A 54 3.42 -4.48 -3.47
N ARG A 55 4.57 -4.01 -2.97
CA ARG A 55 5.75 -3.71 -3.81
C ARG A 55 6.20 -4.93 -4.61
N ALA A 56 6.38 -6.08 -3.93
CA ALA A 56 6.81 -7.31 -4.58
C ALA A 56 5.80 -7.80 -5.65
N LEU A 57 4.50 -7.61 -5.45
CA LEU A 57 3.47 -7.88 -6.47
C LEU A 57 3.66 -7.00 -7.71
N ALA A 58 3.92 -5.70 -7.55
CA ALA A 58 4.19 -4.81 -8.68
C ALA A 58 5.48 -5.21 -9.43
N GLU A 59 6.54 -5.60 -8.70
CA GLU A 59 7.78 -6.12 -9.28
C GLU A 59 7.53 -7.41 -10.08
N LEU A 60 6.69 -8.33 -9.57
CA LEU A 60 6.30 -9.55 -10.29
C LEU A 60 5.48 -9.25 -11.54
N HIS A 61 4.56 -8.28 -11.50
CA HIS A 61 3.80 -7.86 -12.69
C HIS A 61 4.70 -7.24 -13.76
N LEU A 62 5.70 -6.45 -13.35
CA LEU A 62 6.70 -5.92 -14.27
C LEU A 62 7.53 -7.06 -14.88
N ALA A 63 8.07 -7.95 -14.05
CA ALA A 63 8.85 -9.10 -14.50
C ALA A 63 8.03 -10.00 -15.45
N ARG A 64 6.74 -10.21 -15.20
CA ARG A 64 5.85 -11.00 -16.08
C ARG A 64 5.80 -10.42 -17.49
N ARG A 65 5.81 -9.10 -17.61
CA ARG A 65 5.76 -8.41 -18.91
C ARG A 65 7.09 -8.50 -19.65
N GLU A 66 8.20 -8.48 -18.93
CA GLU A 66 9.56 -8.54 -19.49
C GLU A 66 9.99 -9.97 -19.82
N GLN A 67 9.49 -10.96 -19.06
CA GLN A 67 9.93 -12.35 -19.10
C GLN A 67 8.74 -13.31 -19.22
N PRO A 68 7.98 -13.29 -20.34
CA PRO A 68 6.76 -14.10 -20.48
C PRO A 68 7.00 -15.61 -20.40
N LEU A 69 8.22 -16.08 -20.67
CA LEU A 69 8.59 -17.50 -20.55
C LEU A 69 8.57 -18.00 -19.09
N HIS A 70 8.70 -17.10 -18.11
CA HIS A 70 8.65 -17.41 -16.67
C HIS A 70 7.28 -17.18 -16.05
N ALA A 71 6.22 -17.01 -16.86
CA ALA A 71 4.89 -16.64 -16.38
C ALA A 71 4.34 -17.58 -15.30
N ALA A 72 4.54 -18.90 -15.42
CA ALA A 72 4.03 -19.86 -14.44
C ALA A 72 4.70 -19.70 -13.06
N GLU A 73 6.02 -19.48 -13.03
CA GLU A 73 6.78 -19.28 -11.79
C GLU A 73 6.39 -17.95 -11.12
N ILE A 74 6.24 -16.90 -11.93
CA ILE A 74 5.81 -15.58 -11.48
C ILE A 74 4.39 -15.64 -10.92
N ASP A 75 3.49 -16.36 -11.58
CA ASP A 75 2.10 -16.54 -11.14
C ASP A 75 1.98 -17.31 -9.84
N CYS A 76 2.83 -18.34 -9.67
CA CYS A 76 2.93 -19.06 -8.42
C CYS A 76 3.34 -18.12 -7.27
N ARG A 77 4.43 -17.36 -7.44
CA ARG A 77 4.90 -16.40 -6.44
C ARG A 77 3.88 -15.29 -6.14
N ARG A 78 3.15 -14.82 -7.15
CA ARG A 78 2.08 -13.84 -7.00
C ARG A 78 0.97 -14.38 -6.10
N ASN A 79 0.52 -15.62 -6.37
CA ASN A 79 -0.51 -16.27 -5.57
C ASN A 79 -0.05 -16.53 -4.12
N GLU A 80 1.23 -16.84 -3.90
CA GLU A 80 1.79 -16.95 -2.55
C GLU A 80 1.73 -15.63 -1.78
N LEU A 81 2.03 -14.50 -2.44
CA LEU A 81 1.94 -13.17 -1.82
C LEU A 81 0.49 -12.76 -1.54
N VAL A 82 -0.43 -13.09 -2.44
CA VAL A 82 -1.87 -12.91 -2.24
C VAL A 82 -2.33 -13.65 -0.98
N ALA A 83 -1.97 -14.92 -0.82
CA ALA A 83 -2.30 -15.71 0.35
C ALA A 83 -1.71 -15.12 1.64
N ARG A 84 -0.45 -14.64 1.61
CA ARG A 84 0.17 -13.98 2.79
C ARG A 84 -0.55 -12.68 3.20
N ILE A 85 -1.03 -11.91 2.23
CA ILE A 85 -1.83 -10.70 2.51
C ILE A 85 -3.16 -11.10 3.15
N ASP A 86 -3.85 -12.10 2.60
CA ASP A 86 -5.11 -12.60 3.17
C ASP A 86 -4.93 -13.14 4.59
N ASP A 87 -3.87 -13.92 4.84
CA ASP A 87 -3.55 -14.45 6.16
C ASP A 87 -3.27 -13.34 7.17
N TRP A 88 -2.49 -12.32 6.76
CA TRP A 88 -2.22 -11.17 7.62
C TRP A 88 -3.49 -10.39 7.93
N ILE A 89 -4.34 -10.14 6.93
CA ILE A 89 -5.60 -9.42 7.15
C ILE A 89 -6.53 -10.25 8.04
N GLY A 90 -6.65 -11.55 7.78
CA GLY A 90 -7.43 -12.49 8.59
C GLY A 90 -7.00 -12.51 10.06
N ALA A 91 -5.69 -12.45 10.32
CA ALA A 91 -5.15 -12.39 11.67
C ALA A 91 -5.39 -11.03 12.38
N ASN A 92 -5.66 -9.95 11.64
CA ASN A 92 -5.78 -8.59 12.18
C ASN A 92 -7.22 -8.02 12.09
N THR A 93 -8.16 -8.74 11.49
CA THR A 93 -9.59 -8.35 11.46
C THR A 93 -10.35 -8.90 12.66
N THR A 94 -11.36 -8.15 13.11
CA THR A 94 -12.31 -8.59 14.14
C THR A 94 -13.55 -9.27 13.54
N ARG A 95 -13.69 -9.26 12.20
CA ARG A 95 -14.84 -9.80 11.48
C ARG A 95 -14.46 -11.14 10.85
N GLY A 96 -15.44 -12.05 10.79
CA GLY A 96 -15.24 -13.41 10.27
C GLY A 96 -14.83 -13.45 8.78
N PRO A 97 -14.56 -14.64 8.25
CA PRO A 97 -14.00 -14.82 6.91
C PRO A 97 -14.87 -14.15 5.83
N ARG A 98 -14.22 -13.38 4.94
CA ARG A 98 -14.88 -12.71 3.81
C ARG A 98 -14.98 -13.65 2.62
N SER A 99 -15.99 -13.43 1.76
CA SER A 99 -16.09 -14.08 0.45
C SER A 99 -15.10 -13.51 -0.58
N GLU A 100 -14.59 -12.30 -0.35
CA GLU A 100 -13.68 -11.60 -1.25
C GLU A 100 -12.27 -11.59 -0.64
N SER A 101 -11.28 -12.02 -1.44
CA SER A 101 -9.86 -12.00 -1.08
C SER A 101 -9.33 -10.57 -1.21
N LEU A 102 -8.86 -10.02 -0.10
CA LEU A 102 -8.28 -8.68 -0.08
C LEU A 102 -6.87 -8.68 -0.67
N GLY A 103 -6.15 -9.79 -0.54
CA GLY A 103 -4.90 -10.02 -1.26
C GLY A 103 -5.08 -9.97 -2.77
N ALA A 104 -6.16 -10.55 -3.31
CA ALA A 104 -6.47 -10.50 -4.74
C ALA A 104 -6.80 -9.07 -5.21
N VAL A 105 -7.45 -8.26 -4.37
CA VAL A 105 -7.68 -6.83 -4.67
C VAL A 105 -6.35 -6.08 -4.75
N VAL A 106 -5.44 -6.27 -3.79
CA VAL A 106 -4.10 -5.66 -3.80
C VAL A 106 -3.32 -6.09 -5.05
N ASP A 107 -3.38 -7.37 -5.42
CA ASP A 107 -2.74 -7.89 -6.63
C ASP A 107 -3.29 -7.25 -7.91
N GLY A 108 -4.62 -7.11 -8.01
CA GLY A 108 -5.26 -6.43 -9.13
C GLY A 108 -4.91 -4.94 -9.21
N MET A 109 -4.78 -4.25 -8.07
CA MET A 109 -4.30 -2.86 -8.03
C MET A 109 -2.85 -2.76 -8.52
N ALA A 110 -1.98 -3.67 -8.10
CA ALA A 110 -0.59 -3.73 -8.58
C ALA A 110 -0.53 -3.93 -10.10
N ALA A 111 -1.33 -4.87 -10.63
CA ALA A 111 -1.44 -5.12 -12.06
C ALA A 111 -1.91 -3.88 -12.84
N ALA A 112 -2.95 -3.20 -12.33
CA ALA A 112 -3.51 -2.00 -12.93
C ALA A 112 -2.50 -0.84 -12.93
N GLN A 113 -1.76 -0.63 -11.84
CA GLN A 113 -0.72 0.38 -11.74
C GLN A 113 0.40 0.13 -12.75
N VAL A 114 0.91 -1.10 -12.86
CA VAL A 114 1.98 -1.46 -13.78
C VAL A 114 1.51 -1.27 -15.23
N ARG A 115 0.27 -1.68 -15.53
CA ARG A 115 -0.35 -1.50 -16.85
C ARG A 115 -0.49 -0.02 -17.22
N ALA A 116 -1.02 0.80 -16.31
CA ALA A 116 -1.23 2.23 -16.55
C ALA A 116 0.10 2.95 -16.78
N THR A 117 1.11 2.66 -15.95
CA THR A 117 2.46 3.21 -16.09
C THR A 117 3.12 2.77 -17.39
N HIS A 118 2.97 1.50 -17.79
CA HIS A 118 3.50 1.04 -19.05
C HIS A 118 2.83 1.74 -20.24
N LEU A 119 1.50 1.82 -20.26
CA LEU A 119 0.76 2.47 -21.33
C LEU A 119 1.20 3.92 -21.49
N LEU A 120 1.28 4.66 -20.39
CA LEU A 120 1.73 6.06 -20.36
C LEU A 120 3.12 6.25 -20.99
N ARG A 121 4.02 5.27 -20.84
CA ARG A 121 5.38 5.32 -21.40
C ARG A 121 5.47 4.84 -22.85
N SER A 122 4.42 4.20 -23.36
CA SER A 122 4.44 3.48 -24.64
C SER A 122 3.59 4.14 -25.74
N VAL A 123 2.68 5.04 -25.38
CA VAL A 123 1.85 5.77 -26.35
C VAL A 123 2.51 7.07 -26.77
N ASP A 124 2.26 7.48 -28.01
CA ASP A 124 2.72 8.78 -28.54
C ASP A 124 1.86 9.94 -28.02
N ASP A 125 0.60 9.67 -27.67
CA ASP A 125 -0.37 10.66 -27.17
C ASP A 125 -0.96 10.21 -25.82
N VAL A 126 -0.76 11.03 -24.78
CA VAL A 126 -1.29 10.81 -23.42
C VAL A 126 -2.81 10.83 -23.35
N THR A 127 -3.48 11.46 -24.32
CA THR A 127 -4.95 11.51 -24.39
C THR A 127 -5.57 10.23 -24.94
N ASP A 128 -4.76 9.22 -25.27
CA ASP A 128 -5.25 7.91 -25.69
C ASP A 128 -6.22 7.33 -24.64
N GLU A 129 -7.42 6.98 -25.10
CA GLU A 129 -8.49 6.41 -24.27
C GLU A 129 -8.01 5.20 -23.45
N ARG A 130 -7.04 4.42 -23.96
CA ARG A 130 -6.47 3.27 -23.24
C ARG A 130 -5.69 3.69 -21.99
N VAL A 131 -5.00 4.85 -22.03
CA VAL A 131 -4.31 5.43 -20.86
C VAL A 131 -5.35 5.88 -19.84
N HIS A 132 -6.37 6.62 -20.28
CA HIS A 132 -7.47 7.06 -19.41
C HIS A 132 -8.19 5.89 -18.74
N ALA A 133 -8.58 4.87 -19.50
CA ALA A 133 -9.24 3.68 -18.98
C ALA A 133 -8.37 2.92 -17.96
N ALA A 134 -7.04 2.86 -18.16
CA ALA A 134 -6.13 2.21 -17.23
C ALA A 134 -6.04 2.94 -15.89
N TRP A 135 -5.91 4.27 -15.92
CA TRP A 135 -5.89 5.09 -14.70
C TRP A 135 -7.24 5.11 -13.99
N PHE A 136 -8.35 5.15 -14.75
CA PHE A 136 -9.69 5.09 -14.19
C PHE A 136 -9.97 3.76 -13.46
N LEU A 137 -9.53 2.64 -14.03
CA LEU A 137 -9.61 1.33 -13.39
C LEU A 137 -8.85 1.34 -12.05
N LEU A 138 -7.60 1.81 -12.03
CA LEU A 138 -6.80 1.89 -10.81
C LEU A 138 -7.48 2.75 -9.73
N ALA A 139 -8.03 3.91 -10.12
CA ALA A 139 -8.75 4.79 -9.19
C ALA A 139 -10.01 4.11 -8.62
N SER A 140 -10.75 3.38 -9.45
CA SER A 140 -11.94 2.63 -9.02
C SER A 140 -11.58 1.51 -8.04
N MET A 141 -10.47 0.81 -8.26
CA MET A 141 -9.98 -0.22 -7.33
C MET A 141 -9.48 0.40 -6.01
N ALA A 142 -8.86 1.58 -6.05
CA ALA A 142 -8.44 2.31 -4.84
C ALA A 142 -9.62 2.78 -3.97
N ASP A 143 -10.70 3.27 -4.60
CA ASP A 143 -11.95 3.61 -3.89
C ASP A 143 -12.55 2.34 -3.24
N GLY A 144 -12.63 1.23 -4.01
CA GLY A 144 -13.09 -0.06 -3.51
C GLY A 144 -12.25 -0.62 -2.36
N TRP A 145 -10.92 -0.48 -2.39
CA TRP A 145 -10.04 -0.88 -1.28
C TRP A 145 -10.41 -0.18 0.04
N THR A 146 -10.70 1.12 -0.02
CA THR A 146 -11.07 1.90 1.16
C THR A 146 -12.34 1.35 1.79
N ASP A 147 -13.38 1.13 0.97
CA ASP A 147 -14.65 0.56 1.43
C ASP A 147 -14.47 -0.84 2.02
N LEU A 148 -13.63 -1.66 1.40
CA LEU A 148 -13.36 -3.03 1.85
C LEU A 148 -12.61 -3.08 3.18
N VAL A 149 -11.62 -2.20 3.38
CA VAL A 149 -10.88 -2.05 4.64
C VAL A 149 -11.80 -1.56 5.75
N GLU A 150 -12.65 -0.56 5.49
CA GLU A 150 -13.63 -0.08 6.47
C GLU A 150 -14.57 -1.21 6.91
N GLN A 151 -15.07 -1.98 5.94
CA GLN A 151 -15.89 -3.15 6.21
C GLN A 151 -15.12 -4.25 6.97
N ALA A 152 -13.84 -4.49 6.69
CA ALA A 152 -13.07 -5.55 7.33
C ALA A 152 -12.63 -5.18 8.76
N PHE A 153 -12.17 -3.96 8.97
CA PHE A 153 -11.57 -3.54 10.24
C PHE A 153 -12.53 -2.75 11.13
N GLY A 154 -13.76 -2.49 10.67
CA GLY A 154 -14.74 -1.70 11.42
C GLY A 154 -14.31 -0.25 11.63
N ILE A 155 -13.39 0.23 10.80
CA ILE A 155 -12.95 1.63 10.80
C ILE A 155 -14.14 2.44 10.30
N ARG A 156 -14.68 3.34 11.15
CA ARG A 156 -15.75 4.24 10.72
C ARG A 156 -15.19 5.21 9.68
N PRO A 157 -15.87 5.46 8.56
CA PRO A 157 -15.44 6.49 7.64
C PRO A 157 -15.36 7.82 8.39
N THR A 158 -14.19 8.45 8.36
CA THR A 158 -14.08 9.89 8.61
C THR A 158 -15.00 10.53 7.58
N ALA A 159 -16.14 11.05 8.05
CA ALA A 159 -17.25 11.51 7.22
C ALA A 159 -16.73 12.17 5.93
N ARG A 160 -17.00 11.53 4.78
CA ARG A 160 -16.68 12.04 3.45
C ARG A 160 -17.28 13.43 3.39
N ARG A 161 -16.47 14.48 3.53
CA ARG A 161 -16.94 15.86 3.46
C ARG A 161 -17.38 16.07 2.02
N ILE A 162 -18.65 15.80 1.75
CA ILE A 162 -19.30 16.16 0.50
C ILE A 162 -19.24 17.69 0.48
N VAL A 163 -18.22 18.23 -0.16
CA VAL A 163 -18.23 19.62 -0.59
C VAL A 163 -19.23 19.64 -1.75
N ARG A 164 -20.51 19.88 -1.41
CA ARG A 164 -21.50 20.29 -2.40
C ARG A 164 -21.04 21.65 -2.90
N GLY A 165 -20.47 21.69 -4.10
CA GLY A 165 -20.28 22.94 -4.83
C GLY A 165 -21.65 23.56 -5.08
N ALA A 166 -21.79 24.81 -4.66
CA ALA A 166 -22.85 25.73 -5.07
C ALA A 166 -22.33 26.64 -6.17
#